data_AF-A0A1X7SXM5-F1
#
_entry.id   AF-A0A1X7SXM5-F1
#
_cell.length_a   1.000
_cell.length_b   1.000
_cell.length_c   1.000
_cell.angle_alpha   90.00
_cell.angle_beta   90.00
_cell.angle_gamma   90.00
#
_symmetry.space_group_name_H-M   'P 1'
#
loop_
_entity.id
_entity.type
_entity.pdbx_description
1 polymer ?
#
loop_
_entity_poly.entity_id
_entity_poly.type
_entity_poly.pdbx_seq_one_letter_code
_entity_poly.pdbx_strand_id
1 'polypeptide(L)' 'MGKEATCFVKRIGDGLSSKWNKPYSEVVCWLRTRLSFAIIRASILCLRGARSKWRSINTPDGATLDYMLH' A
#
# COMPACT_ATOMS: atom_id res chain seq x y z
N MET A 1 10.56 7.77 -2.36
CA MET A 1 10.18 7.63 -0.94
C MET A 1 10.42 8.96 -0.24
N GLY A 2 9.53 9.40 0.65
CA GLY A 2 9.72 10.65 1.39
C GLY A 2 10.90 10.60 2.39
N LYS A 3 11.21 11.75 2.99
CA LYS A 3 12.29 11.91 3.99
C LYS A 3 12.15 10.91 5.15
N GLU A 4 10.97 10.86 5.76
CA GLU A 4 10.66 9.97 6.89
C GLU A 4 10.85 8.50 6.55
N ALA A 5 10.33 8.06 5.40
CA ALA A 5 10.49 6.69 4.92
C ALA A 5 11.96 6.33 4.68
N THR A 6 12.77 7.29 4.21
CA THR A 6 14.21 7.07 4.00
C THR A 6 14.95 6.94 5.33
N CYS A 7 14.64 7.77 6.33
CA CYS A 7 15.19 7.64 7.68
C CYS A 7 14.82 6.29 8.32
N PHE A 8 13.57 5.84 8.15
CA PHE A 8 13.11 4.55 8.61
C PHE A 8 13.89 3.39 7.95
N VAL A 9 14.03 3.42 6.63
CA VAL A 9 14.79 2.39 5.89
C VAL A 9 16.25 2.37 6.31
N LYS A 10 16.88 3.53 6.56
CA LYS A 10 18.26 3.60 7.06
C LYS A 10 18.38 2.93 8.43
N ARG A 11 17.55 3.34 9.40
CA ARG A 11 17.59 2.80 10.77
C ARG A 11 17.40 1.29 10.82
N ILE A 12 16.46 0.75 10.05
CA ILE A 12 16.24 -0.70 9.99
C ILE A 12 17.36 -1.38 9.19
N GLY A 13 17.84 -0.75 8.12
CA GLY A 13 18.96 -1.26 7.32
C GLY A 13 20.22 -1.47 8.15
N ASP A 14 20.57 -0.52 9.01
CA ASP A 14 21.72 -0.62 9.91
C ASP A 14 21.55 -1.76 10.92
N GLY A 15 20.39 -1.84 11.58
CA GLY A 15 20.09 -2.91 12.53
C GLY A 15 20.09 -4.30 11.90
N LEU A 16 19.52 -4.44 10.70
CA LEU A 16 19.48 -5.72 9.98
C LEU A 16 20.83 -6.11 9.41
N SER A 17 21.62 -5.16 8.90
CA SER A 17 22.97 -5.41 8.41
C SER A 17 23.86 -5.97 9.52
N SER A 18 23.78 -5.38 10.72
CA SER A 18 24.47 -5.89 11.91
C SER A 18 23.96 -7.28 12.32
N LYS A 19 22.64 -7.47 12.40
CA LYS A 19 22.02 -8.73 12.84
C LYS A 19 22.30 -9.91 11.90
N TRP A 20 22.30 -9.66 10.59
CA TRP A 20 22.45 -10.71 9.58
C TRP A 20 23.88 -10.85 9.05
N ASN A 21 24.80 -9.99 9.50
CA ASN A 21 26.17 -9.92 9.00
C ASN A 21 26.23 -9.85 7.45
N LYS A 22 25.32 -9.04 6.88
CA LYS A 22 25.18 -8.84 5.44
C LYS A 22 25.56 -7.41 5.07
N PRO A 23 26.08 -7.16 3.86
CA PRO A 23 26.43 -5.81 3.44
C PRO A 23 25.18 -4.94 3.43
N TYR A 24 25.30 -3.73 3.98
CA TYR A 24 24.20 -2.77 4.11
C TYR A 24 23.45 -2.54 2.78
N SER A 25 24.19 -2.47 1.66
CA SER A 25 23.61 -2.29 0.32
C SER A 25 22.62 -3.41 -0.06
N GLU A 26 22.96 -4.67 0.24
CA GLU A 26 22.11 -5.83 -0.03
C GLU A 26 20.86 -5.79 0.84
N VAL A 27 21.02 -5.50 2.13
CA VAL A 27 19.90 -5.41 3.09
C VAL A 27 18.94 -4.28 2.74
N VAL A 28 19.46 -3.10 2.37
CA VAL A 28 18.61 -1.97 1.98
C VAL A 28 17.93 -2.22 0.63
N CYS A 29 18.61 -2.87 -0.32
CA CYS A 29 18.00 -3.29 -1.58
C CYS A 29 16.80 -4.22 -1.33
N TRP A 30 16.99 -5.21 -0.46
CA TRP A 30 15.95 -6.14 -0.03
C TRP A 30 14.79 -5.42 0.69
N LEU A 31 15.09 -4.52 1.62
CA LEU A 31 14.10 -3.72 2.36
C LEU A 31 13.24 -2.87 1.41
N ARG A 32 13.88 -2.12 0.49
CA ARG A 32 13.16 -1.28 -0.47
C ARG A 32 12.24 -2.10 -1.35
N THR A 33 12.72 -3.25 -1.82
CA THR A 33 11.92 -4.18 -2.63
C THR A 33 10.68 -4.64 -1.87
N ARG A 34 10.83 -5.09 -0.63
CA ARG A 34 9.69 -5.51 0.20
C ARG A 34 8.71 -4.39 0.48
N LEU A 35 9.21 -3.19 0.77
CA LEU A 35 8.36 -2.02 0.99
C LEU A 35 7.57 -1.66 -0.26
N SER A 36 8.18 -1.69 -1.45
CA SER A 36 7.48 -1.48 -2.72
C SER A 36 6.35 -2.50 -2.95
N PHE A 37 6.60 -3.79 -2.71
CA PHE A 37 5.57 -4.82 -2.81
C PHE A 37 4.44 -4.62 -1.78
N ALA A 38 4.76 -4.19 -0.57
CA ALA A 38 3.77 -3.89 0.46
C ALA A 38 2.87 -2.71 0.05
N ILE A 39 3.47 -1.65 -0.51
CA ILE A 39 2.74 -0.49 -1.04
C ILE A 39 1.82 -0.91 -2.18
N ILE A 40 2.30 -1.70 -3.15
CA ILE A 40 1.47 -2.21 -4.25
C ILE A 40 0.28 -3.01 -3.71
N ARG A 41 0.50 -3.90 -2.75
CA ARG A 41 -0.58 -4.68 -2.12
C ARG A 41 -1.59 -3.79 -1.40
N ALA A 42 -1.12 -2.79 -0.65
CA ALA A 42 -1.98 -1.81 0.00
C ALA A 42 -2.82 -1.03 -1.03
N SER A 43 -2.20 -0.56 -2.11
CA SER A 43 -2.89 0.13 -3.20
C SER A 43 -3.95 -0.75 -3.86
N ILE A 44 -3.62 -2.01 -4.17
CA ILE A 44 -4.59 -2.98 -4.72
C ILE A 44 -5.76 -3.18 -3.74
N LEU A 45 -5.48 -3.31 -2.44
CA LEU A 45 -6.51 -3.47 -1.41
C LEU A 45 -7.41 -2.23 -1.32
N CYS A 46 -6.84 -1.02 -1.30
CA CYS A 46 -7.59 0.23 -1.31
C CYS A 46 -8.49 0.35 -2.55
N LEU A 47 -7.96 0.04 -3.74
CA LEU A 47 -8.73 0.04 -4.99
C LEU A 47 -9.83 -1.03 -5.02
N ARG A 48 -9.61 -2.20 -4.41
CA ARG A 48 -10.62 -3.25 -4.31
C ARG A 48 -11.72 -2.89 -3.31
N GLY A 49 -11.36 -2.38 -2.14
CA GLY A 49 -12.32 -1.90 -1.13
C GLY A 49 -13.15 -0.71 -1.61
N ALA A 50 -12.56 0.19 -2.40
CA ALA A 50 -13.29 1.27 -3.07
C ALA A 50 -14.33 0.73 -4.06
N ARG A 51 -14.01 -0.36 -4.80
CA ARG A 51 -14.96 -1.01 -5.71
C ARG A 51 -16.12 -1.73 -5.00
N SER A 52 -15.96 -2.09 -3.72
CA SER A 52 -17.06 -2.63 -2.92
C SER A 52 -18.16 -1.58 -2.67
N LYS A 53 -17.82 -0.29 -2.54
CA LYS A 53 -18.83 0.79 -2.51
C LYS A 53 -19.52 0.99 -3.86
N TRP A 54 -18.83 0.78 -4.98
CA TRP A 54 -19.43 0.93 -6.31
C TRP A 54 -20.47 -0.17 -6.62
N ARG A 55 -20.20 -1.43 -6.25
CA ARG A 55 -21.18 -2.53 -6.41
C ARG A 55 -22.17 -2.66 -5.27
N SER A 56 -22.01 -1.87 -4.21
CA SER A 56 -22.98 -1.77 -3.12
C SER A 56 -23.69 -0.42 -3.11
N ILE A 57 -24.05 0.08 -4.29
CA ILE A 57 -25.46 0.46 -4.48
C ILE A 57 -26.21 -0.87 -4.66
N ASN A 58 -26.33 -1.61 -3.55
CA ASN A 58 -27.41 -2.55 -3.36
C ASN A 58 -28.47 -1.75 -2.62
N THR A 59 -29.10 -0.82 -3.34
CA THR A 59 -30.52 -0.61 -3.07
C THR A 59 -31.19 -1.95 -3.39
N PRO A 60 -32.09 -2.45 -2.54
CA PRO A 60 -32.89 -3.61 -2.91
C PRO A 60 -33.72 -3.39 -4.20
N ASP A 61 -33.83 -2.16 -4.73
CA ASP A 61 -34.77 -1.87 -5.82
C ASP A 61 -34.31 -0.79 -6.82
N GLY A 62 -33.08 -0.84 -7.35
CA GLY A 62 -32.75 -0.25 -8.68
C GLY A 62 -33.12 1.23 -9.00
N ALA A 63 -33.52 2.06 -8.04
CA ALA A 63 -34.18 3.35 -8.29
C ALA A 63 -33.29 4.57 -7.95
N THR A 64 -31.99 4.52 -8.26
CA THR A 64 -31.08 5.67 -8.03
C THR A 64 -30.72 6.45 -9.29
N LEU A 65 -31.28 6.10 -10.46
CA LEU A 65 -31.07 6.84 -11.71
C LEU A 65 -32.26 7.71 -12.14
N ASP A 66 -33.40 7.64 -11.44
CA ASP A 66 -34.61 8.41 -11.78
C ASP A 66 -34.66 9.79 -11.11
N TYR A 67 -33.94 10.00 -10.00
CA TYR A 67 -34.00 11.24 -9.20
C TYR A 67 -33.00 12.35 -9.61
N MET A 68 -32.30 12.21 -10.74
CA MET A 68 -31.37 13.23 -11.25
C MET A 68 -31.85 13.93 -12.54
N LEU A 69 -33.08 13.65 -12.97
CA LEU A 69 -33.73 14.29 -14.12
C LEU A 69 -35.06 14.94 -13.70
N HIS A 70 -35.00 15.86 -12.74
CA HIS A 70 -35.96 16.97 -12.62
C HIS A 70 -35.29 18.17 -11.95
#